data_AF-A0A2E7R119-F1
#
_entry.id   AF-A0A2E7R119-F1
#
_cell.length_a   1.000
_cell.length_b   1.000
_cell.length_c   1.000
_cell.angle_alpha   90.00
_cell.angle_beta   90.00
_cell.angle_gamma   90.00
#
_symmetry.space_group_name_H-M   'P 1'
#
loop_
_entity.id
_entity.type
_entity.pdbx_description
1 polymer ?
#
loop_
_entity_poly.entity_id
_entity_poly.type
_entity_poly.pdbx_seq_one_letter_code
_entity_poly.pdbx_strand_id
1 'polypeptide(L)'
;MNEPEVQALRAKIQATINNSFQEDETDASIRTIDGMTYQVHIEHASGSPKNPLSDEMLTKKFNDLTQAVIGTQGAQQLLSGLEDIANTTDILELMRIARGSQTER
;
A
#
# COMPACT_ATOMS: atom_id res chain seq x y z
N MET A 1 -13.39 -10.20 6.57
CA MET A 1 -14.03 -9.03 7.24
C MET A 1 -15.12 -9.43 8.24
N ASN A 2 -15.52 -10.71 8.32
CA ASN A 2 -16.55 -11.18 9.25
C ASN A 2 -15.99 -12.05 10.37
N GLU A 3 -14.66 -12.12 10.51
CA GLU A 3 -13.98 -12.92 11.51
C GLU A 3 -14.35 -12.40 12.92
N PRO A 4 -14.85 -13.25 13.84
CA PRO A 4 -15.35 -12.79 15.14
C PRO A 4 -14.34 -11.98 15.96
N GLU A 5 -13.07 -12.33 15.89
CA GLU A 5 -11.98 -11.63 16.60
C GLU A 5 -11.79 -10.19 16.08
N VAL A 6 -11.86 -9.99 14.77
CA VAL A 6 -11.76 -8.67 14.14
C VAL A 6 -12.95 -7.80 14.53
N GLN A 7 -14.15 -8.37 14.58
CA GLN A 7 -15.36 -7.66 15.01
C GLN A 7 -15.27 -7.26 16.49
N ALA A 8 -14.81 -8.16 17.35
CA ALA A 8 -14.62 -7.89 18.77
C ALA A 8 -13.57 -6.80 19.04
N LEU A 9 -12.51 -6.73 18.24
CA LEU A 9 -11.52 -5.65 18.31
C LEU A 9 -12.13 -4.32 17.83
N ARG A 10 -12.82 -4.32 16.67
CA ARG A 10 -13.46 -3.12 16.11
C ARG A 10 -14.46 -2.49 17.10
N ALA A 11 -15.22 -3.31 17.82
CA ALA A 11 -16.18 -2.83 18.81
C ALA A 11 -15.56 -2.02 19.96
N LYS A 12 -14.22 -2.07 20.14
CA LYS A 12 -13.48 -1.32 21.16
C LYS A 12 -12.92 0.01 20.63
N ILE A 13 -12.97 0.25 19.33
CA ILE A 13 -12.39 1.45 18.70
C ILE A 13 -13.29 2.66 18.97
N GLN A 14 -12.68 3.74 19.44
CA GLN A 14 -13.29 5.07 19.54
C GLN A 14 -12.49 6.00 18.63
N ALA A 15 -13.15 6.65 17.68
CA ALA A 15 -12.53 7.57 16.74
C ALA A 15 -13.17 8.95 16.89
N THR A 16 -12.33 9.99 16.96
CA THR A 16 -12.75 11.38 17.05
C THR A 16 -11.98 12.20 16.03
N ILE A 17 -12.65 13.17 15.41
CA ILE A 17 -12.00 14.10 14.49
C ILE A 17 -11.26 15.15 15.30
N ASN A 18 -9.97 15.35 15.00
CA ASN A 18 -9.19 16.46 15.50
C ASN A 18 -8.99 17.49 14.38
N ASN A 19 -9.63 18.65 14.50
CA ASN A 19 -9.56 19.70 13.47
C ASN A 19 -8.19 20.40 13.38
N SER A 20 -7.26 20.13 14.30
CA SER A 20 -5.89 20.64 14.18
C SER A 20 -5.00 19.76 13.30
N PHE A 21 -5.41 18.52 13.01
CA PHE A 21 -4.62 17.56 12.24
C PHE A 21 -4.73 17.80 10.74
N GLN A 22 -3.64 17.52 10.03
CA GLN A 22 -3.65 17.42 8.58
C GLN A 22 -4.41 16.17 8.12
N GLU A 23 -4.75 16.06 6.83
CA GLU A 23 -5.52 14.91 6.32
C GLU A 23 -4.78 13.57 6.48
N ASP A 24 -3.45 13.62 6.52
CA ASP A 24 -2.55 12.46 6.59
C ASP A 24 -1.95 12.26 7.99
N GLU A 25 -2.48 12.95 9.00
CA GLU A 25 -2.02 12.91 10.39
C GLU A 25 -2.99 12.12 11.27
N THR A 26 -2.47 11.34 12.23
CA THR A 26 -3.30 10.55 13.15
C THR A 26 -2.57 10.26 14.46
N ASP A 27 -3.33 10.29 15.56
CA ASP A 27 -2.94 9.72 16.84
C ASP A 27 -3.72 8.45 17.10
N ALA A 28 -3.02 7.38 17.47
CA ALA A 28 -3.63 6.14 17.91
C ALA A 28 -3.11 5.75 19.29
N SER A 29 -4.02 5.38 20.20
CA SER A 29 -3.67 4.85 21.50
C SER A 29 -4.40 3.54 21.79
N ILE A 30 -3.71 2.64 22.49
CA ILE A 30 -4.25 1.37 22.97
C ILE A 30 -4.05 1.32 24.47
N ARG A 31 -5.13 1.08 25.21
CA ARG A 31 -5.09 0.76 26.64
C ARG A 31 -5.34 -0.72 26.85
N THR A 32 -4.40 -1.40 27.50
CA THR A 32 -4.47 -2.83 27.80
C THR A 32 -5.26 -3.09 29.09
N ILE A 33 -5.65 -4.35 29.30
CA ILE A 33 -6.47 -4.76 30.46
C ILE A 33 -5.74 -4.60 31.80
N ASP A 34 -4.41 -4.66 31.79
CA ASP A 34 -3.53 -4.44 32.94
C ASP A 34 -3.21 -2.95 33.18
N GLY A 35 -3.81 -2.06 32.38
CA GLY A 35 -3.76 -0.61 32.56
C GLY A 35 -2.62 0.10 31.81
N MET A 36 -1.75 -0.63 31.10
CA MET A 36 -0.72 0.01 30.27
C MET A 36 -1.35 0.76 29.09
N THR A 37 -0.71 1.85 28.68
CA THR A 37 -1.11 2.63 27.50
C THR A 37 0.05 2.71 26.53
N TYR A 38 -0.22 2.37 25.28
CA TYR A 38 0.69 2.52 24.15
C TYR A 38 0.11 3.58 23.23
N GLN A 39 0.94 4.51 22.77
CA GLN A 39 0.52 5.57 21.87
C GLN A 39 1.50 5.67 20.70
N VAL A 40 0.95 5.96 19.52
CA VAL A 40 1.71 6.32 18.33
C VAL A 40 1.08 7.58 17.73
N HIS A 41 1.95 8.54 17.44
CA HIS A 41 1.61 9.72 16.65
C HIS A 41 2.21 9.54 15.25
N ILE A 42 1.38 9.67 14.23
CA ILE A 42 1.79 9.66 12.83
C ILE A 42 1.54 11.06 12.29
N GLU A 43 2.60 11.82 12.10
CA GLU A 43 2.51 13.19 11.55
C GLU A 43 2.14 13.17 10.06
N HIS A 44 2.74 12.24 9.30
CA HIS A 44 2.49 12.05 7.87
C HIS A 44 2.38 10.56 7.53
N ALA A 45 1.24 10.16 6.98
CA ALA A 45 0.99 8.79 6.53
C ALA A 45 2.05 8.33 5.51
N SER A 46 2.39 7.04 5.54
CA SER A 46 3.31 6.47 4.56
C SER A 46 2.72 6.53 3.14
N GLY A 47 3.51 7.05 2.20
CA GLY A 47 3.07 7.33 0.84
C GLY A 47 2.44 8.71 0.63
N SER A 48 2.33 9.53 1.67
CA SER A 48 2.02 10.97 1.52
C SER A 48 3.18 11.70 0.82
N PRO A 49 2.95 12.90 0.23
CA PRO A 49 4.03 13.70 -0.34
C PRO A 49 5.16 14.04 0.65
N LYS A 50 4.82 14.15 1.94
CA LYS A 50 5.76 14.48 3.02
C LYS A 50 6.42 13.26 3.66
N ASN A 51 5.90 12.06 3.43
CA ASN A 51 6.49 10.79 3.84
C ASN A 51 6.35 9.76 2.69
N PRO A 52 7.07 9.98 1.58
CA PRO A 52 6.96 9.13 0.39
C PRO A 52 7.46 7.71 0.70
N LEU A 53 6.92 6.73 -0.01
CA LEU A 53 7.46 5.37 0.03
C LEU A 53 8.87 5.37 -0.56
N SER A 54 9.77 4.57 0.01
CA SER A 54 11.07 4.30 -0.61
C SER A 54 10.90 3.51 -1.90
N ASP A 55 11.89 3.56 -2.78
CA ASP A 55 11.90 2.77 -4.02
C ASP A 55 11.74 1.28 -3.74
N GLU A 56 12.35 0.76 -2.68
CA GLU A 56 12.19 -0.64 -2.26
C GLU A 56 10.73 -0.96 -1.89
N MET A 57 10.07 -0.08 -1.15
CA MET A 57 8.66 -0.26 -0.79
C MET A 57 7.74 -0.13 -2.00
N LEU A 58 8.03 0.78 -2.94
CA LEU A 58 7.30 0.91 -4.20
C LEU A 58 7.46 -0.35 -5.05
N THR A 59 8.69 -0.84 -5.23
CA THR A 59 9.02 -2.08 -5.94
C THR A 59 8.33 -3.27 -5.33
N LYS A 60 8.34 -3.39 -3.99
CA LYS A 60 7.61 -4.46 -3.30
C LYS A 60 6.11 -4.36 -3.55
N LYS A 61 5.51 -3.19 -3.37
CA LYS A 61 4.07 -2.97 -3.60
C LYS A 61 3.67 -3.26 -5.05
N PHE A 62 4.50 -2.86 -6.01
CA PHE A 62 4.30 -3.14 -7.42
C PHE A 62 4.27 -4.65 -7.68
N ASN A 63 5.28 -5.38 -7.17
CA ASN A 63 5.35 -6.83 -7.30
C ASN A 63 4.15 -7.53 -6.65
N ASP A 64 3.81 -7.18 -5.41
CA ASP A 64 2.69 -7.77 -4.66
C ASP A 64 1.36 -7.64 -5.43
N LEU A 65 1.16 -6.54 -6.17
CA LEU A 65 -0.05 -6.28 -6.95
C LEU A 65 -0.06 -6.91 -8.35
N THR A 66 1.11 -7.08 -8.98
CA THR A 66 1.20 -7.47 -10.40
C THR A 66 1.49 -8.94 -10.61
N GLN A 67 2.23 -9.60 -9.70
CA GLN A 67 2.66 -10.99 -9.88
C GLN A 67 1.49 -11.97 -10.07
N ALA A 68 0.38 -11.77 -9.36
CA ALA A 68 -0.80 -12.63 -9.48
C ALA A 68 -1.53 -12.49 -10.83
N VAL A 69 -1.25 -11.41 -11.58
CA VAL A 69 -1.92 -11.08 -12.86
C VAL A 69 -1.03 -11.42 -14.06
N ILE A 70 0.26 -11.05 -14.00
CA ILE A 70 1.18 -11.14 -15.15
C ILE A 70 2.38 -12.05 -14.87
N GLY A 71 2.38 -12.76 -13.74
CA GLY A 71 3.49 -13.61 -13.30
C GLY A 71 4.70 -12.82 -12.80
N THR A 72 5.60 -13.51 -12.10
CA THR A 72 6.82 -12.89 -11.54
C THR A 72 7.72 -12.29 -12.61
N GLN A 73 7.94 -13.01 -13.71
CA GLN A 73 8.79 -12.53 -14.80
C GLN A 73 8.19 -11.30 -15.50
N GLY A 74 6.88 -11.32 -15.78
CA GLY A 74 6.19 -10.17 -16.37
C GLY A 74 6.21 -8.95 -15.46
N ALA A 75 6.01 -9.13 -14.15
CA ALA A 75 6.11 -8.05 -13.17
C ALA A 75 7.51 -7.41 -13.16
N GLN A 76 8.57 -8.22 -13.15
CA GLN A 76 9.94 -7.71 -13.18
C GLN A 76 10.27 -6.97 -14.46
N GLN A 77 9.89 -7.52 -15.63
CA GLN A 77 10.12 -6.88 -16.93
C GLN A 77 9.35 -5.56 -17.05
N LEU A 78 8.09 -5.53 -16.59
CA LEU A 78 7.29 -4.32 -16.62
C LEU A 78 7.86 -3.25 -15.69
N LEU A 79 8.25 -3.61 -14.46
CA LEU A 79 8.85 -2.65 -13.52
C LEU A 79 10.13 -2.05 -14.08
N SER A 80 11.05 -2.87 -14.57
CA SER A 80 12.31 -2.40 -15.15
C SER A 80 12.09 -1.47 -16.34
N GLY A 81 11.11 -1.78 -17.20
CA GLY A 81 10.75 -0.90 -18.32
C GLY A 81 10.11 0.42 -17.90
N LEU A 82 9.34 0.43 -16.81
CA LEU A 82 8.76 1.66 -16.25
C LEU A 82 9.79 2.54 -15.55
N GLU A 83 10.76 1.94 -14.86
CA GLU A 83 11.88 2.66 -14.25
C GLU A 83 12.76 3.35 -15.32
N ASP A 84 12.92 2.72 -16.49
CA ASP A 84 13.68 3.27 -17.63
C ASP A 84 12.77 3.81 -18.76
N ILE A 85 11.56 4.27 -18.41
CA ILE A 85 10.56 4.66 -19.41
C ILE A 85 11.02 5.78 -20.35
N ALA A 86 11.90 6.66 -19.85
CA ALA A 86 12.46 7.77 -20.63
C ALA A 86 13.33 7.28 -21.81
N ASN A 87 13.91 6.08 -21.72
CA ASN A 87 14.74 5.47 -22.75
C ASN A 87 14.00 4.36 -23.53
N THR A 88 12.74 4.09 -23.19
CA THR A 88 11.92 3.07 -23.87
C THR A 88 11.60 3.51 -25.30
N THR A 89 11.97 2.68 -26.27
CA THR A 89 11.82 2.99 -27.70
C THR A 89 10.46 2.54 -28.27
N ASP A 90 9.85 1.50 -27.70
CA ASP A 90 8.51 1.01 -28.04
C ASP A 90 7.68 0.76 -26.78
N ILE A 91 6.81 1.72 -26.44
CA ILE A 91 5.90 1.60 -25.30
C ILE A 91 4.92 0.42 -25.44
N LEU A 92 4.68 -0.06 -26.67
CA LEU A 92 3.79 -1.20 -26.90
C LEU A 92 4.35 -2.49 -26.30
N GLU A 93 5.66 -2.60 -26.10
CA GLU A 93 6.26 -3.74 -25.39
C GLU A 93 5.77 -3.81 -23.94
N LEU A 94 5.79 -2.69 -23.22
CA LEU A 94 5.28 -2.60 -21.85
C LEU A 94 3.77 -2.85 -21.81
N MET A 95 3.01 -2.33 -22.77
CA MET A 95 1.57 -2.55 -22.85
C MET A 95 1.20 -4.03 -23.09
N ARG A 96 2.01 -4.78 -23.86
CA ARG A 96 1.80 -6.21 -24.07
C ARG A 96 2.00 -7.00 -22.77
N ILE A 97 3.02 -6.65 -21.99
CA ILE A 97 3.26 -7.27 -20.67
C ILE A 97 2.12 -6.93 -19.72
N ALA A 98 1.73 -5.64 -19.63
CA ALA A 98 0.68 -5.16 -18.73
C ALA A 98 -0.72 -5.74 -19.06
N ARG A 99 -0.98 -6.12 -20.32
CA ARG A 99 -2.23 -6.78 -20.72
C ARG A 99 -2.42 -8.14 -20.05
N GLY A 100 -1.32 -8.80 -19.68
CA GLY A 100 -1.32 -10.19 -19.23
C GLY A 100 -1.79 -11.17 -20.30
N SER A 101 -1.67 -12.47 -20.02
CA SER A 101 -2.33 -13.51 -20.80
C SER A 101 -3.83 -13.45 -20.55
N GLN A 102 -4.58 -12.85 -21.47
CA GLN A 102 -6.04 -12.93 -21.52
C GLN A 102 -6.44 -14.41 -21.75
N THR A 103 -6.66 -15.15 -20.67
CA THR A 103 -7.52 -16.33 -20.70
C THR A 103 -8.89 -15.86 -20.24
N GLU A 104 -9.89 -16.03 -21.11
CA GLU A 104 -11.27 -15.57 -21.00
C GLU A 104 -11.85 -15.68 -19.58
N ARG A 105 -12.50 -14.61 -19.13
CA ARG A 105 -13.47 -14.63 -18.02
C ARG A 105 -14.87 -14.44 -18.58
#